data_AF-A0A1H6FRA5-F1
#
_entry.id   AF-A0A1H6FRA5-F1
#
_cell.length_a   1.000
_cell.length_b   1.000
_cell.length_c   1.000
_cell.angle_alpha   90.00
_cell.angle_beta   90.00
_cell.angle_gamma   90.00
#
_symmetry.space_group_name_H-M   'P 1'
#
loop_
_entity.id
_entity.type
_entity.pdbx_description
1 polymer ?
#
loop_
_entity_poly.entity_id
_entity_poly.type
_entity_poly.pdbx_seq_one_letter_code
_entity_poly.pdbx_strand_id
1 'polypeptide(L)'
;MKIDLAELRRGVASMGPYVLSHHLLSERHRCYSPTVFGRRVDLCSRCLGIYPGILLGLYVANAGHFGANSLLVVAVFPLPALLDWTLTTYTKRRGYNVVRTATGFLLGYGYGLGLVRLFLKADSRVFGVGIAYAVVAGMLLYVGKINN
;
A
#
# COMPACT_ATOMS: atom_id res chain seq x y z
N MET A 1 16.83 -25.01 -25.09
CA MET A 1 15.51 -24.37 -24.93
C MET A 1 15.56 -23.01 -25.61
N LYS A 2 14.85 -22.80 -26.73
CA LYS A 2 14.77 -21.48 -27.40
C LYS A 2 13.56 -20.75 -26.82
N ILE A 3 13.77 -19.56 -26.26
CA ILE A 3 12.69 -18.72 -25.76
C ILE A 3 12.00 -18.07 -26.97
N ASP A 4 10.69 -18.25 -27.10
CA ASP A 4 9.90 -17.52 -28.09
C ASP A 4 9.75 -16.06 -27.65
N LEU A 5 10.47 -15.16 -28.32
CA LEU A 5 10.43 -13.72 -28.06
C LEU A 5 9.04 -13.12 -28.33
N ALA A 6 8.24 -13.70 -29.23
CA ALA A 6 6.89 -13.23 -29.49
C ALA A 6 5.95 -13.58 -28.33
N GLU A 7 6.08 -14.77 -27.75
CA GLU A 7 5.38 -15.16 -26.53
C GLU A 7 5.78 -14.27 -25.35
N LEU A 8 7.08 -14.04 -25.14
CA LEU A 8 7.57 -13.16 -24.08
C LEU A 8 7.00 -11.74 -24.21
N ARG A 9 7.02 -11.17 -25.42
CA ARG A 9 6.48 -9.83 -25.68
C ARG A 9 4.98 -9.75 -25.41
N ARG A 10 4.21 -10.79 -25.76
CA ARG A 10 2.77 -10.88 -25.43
C ARG A 10 2.54 -10.94 -23.93
N GLY A 11 3.33 -11.73 -23.21
CA GLY A 11 3.26 -11.83 -21.75
C GLY A 11 3.61 -10.52 -21.04
N VAL A 12 4.65 -9.82 -21.49
CA VAL A 12 5.00 -8.50 -20.94
C VAL A 12 3.92 -7.47 -21.24
N ALA A 13 3.37 -7.47 -22.46
CA ALA A 13 2.29 -6.56 -22.85
C ALA A 13 1.00 -6.81 -22.04
N SER A 14 0.67 -8.07 -21.72
CA SER A 14 -0.52 -8.40 -20.93
C SER A 14 -0.39 -7.99 -19.46
N MET A 15 0.85 -7.81 -18.95
CA MET A 15 1.10 -7.27 -17.61
C MET A 15 0.91 -5.75 -17.51
N GLY A 16 0.93 -5.03 -18.64
CA GLY A 16 0.85 -3.56 -18.67
C GLY A 16 -0.28 -2.96 -17.82
N PRO A 17 -1.53 -3.45 -17.90
CA PRO A 17 -2.65 -2.97 -17.08
C PRO A 17 -2.47 -3.21 -15.57
N TYR A 18 -1.65 -4.19 -15.17
CA TYR A 18 -1.42 -4.57 -13.77
C TYR A 18 -0.28 -3.81 -13.12
N VAL A 19 0.60 -3.15 -13.90
CA VAL A 19 1.75 -2.40 -13.38
C VAL A 19 1.30 -1.29 -12.42
N LEU A 20 0.21 -0.59 -12.75
CA LEU A 20 -0.26 0.56 -11.96
C LEU A 20 -1.49 0.25 -11.10
N SER A 21 -2.29 -0.74 -11.49
CA SER A 21 -3.48 -1.14 -10.76
C SER A 21 -3.18 -2.19 -9.68
N HIS A 22 -2.22 -3.08 -9.92
CA HIS A 22 -1.98 -4.28 -9.09
C HIS A 22 -3.28 -5.00 -8.68
N HIS A 23 -4.30 -4.96 -9.54
CA HIS A 23 -5.63 -5.46 -9.25
C HIS A 23 -6.17 -6.26 -10.43
N LEU A 24 -6.91 -7.33 -10.12
CA LEU A 24 -7.67 -8.08 -11.11
C LEU A 24 -8.77 -7.19 -11.73
N LEU A 25 -9.29 -7.56 -12.90
CA LEU A 25 -10.35 -6.80 -13.56
C LEU A 25 -11.58 -6.60 -12.66
N SER A 26 -11.95 -7.63 -11.88
CA SER A 26 -13.06 -7.60 -10.91
C SER A 26 -12.86 -6.57 -9.78
N GLU A 27 -11.62 -6.17 -9.53
CA GLU A 27 -11.24 -5.28 -8.43
C GLU A 27 -10.95 -3.85 -8.88
N ARG A 28 -11.12 -3.52 -10.17
CA ARG A 28 -10.84 -2.17 -10.69
C ARG A 28 -11.68 -1.06 -10.05
N HIS A 29 -12.76 -1.39 -9.34
CA HIS A 29 -13.49 -0.43 -8.51
C HIS A 29 -12.63 0.18 -7.39
N ARG A 30 -11.50 -0.45 -7.03
CA ARG A 30 -10.48 0.07 -6.09
C ARG A 30 -9.49 1.03 -6.75
N CYS A 31 -9.59 1.27 -8.05
CA CYS A 31 -8.69 2.13 -8.83
C CYS A 31 -9.35 3.44 -9.26
N TYR A 32 -8.55 4.48 -9.43
CA TYR A 32 -8.94 5.60 -10.29
C TYR A 32 -8.71 5.20 -11.74
N SER A 33 -9.63 5.58 -12.63
CA SER A 33 -9.57 5.22 -14.05
C SER A 33 -9.58 6.44 -14.98
N PRO A 34 -8.62 7.40 -14.86
CA PRO A 34 -8.57 8.52 -15.79
C PRO A 34 -8.24 8.07 -17.22
N THR A 35 -8.69 8.86 -18.19
CA THR A 35 -8.27 8.73 -19.59
C THR A 35 -7.09 9.65 -19.84
N VAL A 36 -5.92 9.08 -20.16
CA VAL A 36 -4.66 9.81 -20.42
C VAL A 36 -4.24 9.52 -21.85
N PHE A 37 -4.04 10.55 -22.67
CA PHE A 37 -3.71 10.42 -24.10
C PHE A 37 -4.65 9.45 -24.86
N GLY A 38 -5.96 9.52 -24.56
CA GLY A 38 -6.97 8.66 -25.18
C GLY A 38 -6.99 7.20 -24.67
N ARG A 39 -6.18 6.84 -23.67
CA ARG A 39 -6.13 5.50 -23.08
C ARG A 39 -6.60 5.54 -21.63
N ARG A 40 -7.50 4.61 -21.26
CA ARG A 40 -7.89 4.41 -19.86
C ARG A 40 -6.74 3.77 -19.10
N VAL A 41 -6.31 4.41 -18.01
CA VAL A 41 -5.26 3.91 -17.11
C VAL A 41 -5.88 3.64 -15.75
N ASP A 42 -5.69 2.45 -15.21
CA ASP A 42 -6.18 2.10 -13.87
C ASP A 42 -5.05 2.26 -12.84
N LEU A 43 -5.23 3.21 -11.93
CA LEU A 43 -4.27 3.57 -10.89
C LEU A 43 -4.81 3.09 -9.54
N CYS A 44 -4.09 2.21 -8.84
CA CYS A 44 -4.50 1.78 -7.51
C CYS A 44 -4.62 3.00 -6.59
N SER A 45 -5.83 3.23 -6.04
CA SER A 45 -6.08 4.39 -5.17
C SER A 45 -5.21 4.36 -3.91
N ARG A 46 -4.95 3.18 -3.35
CA ARG A 46 -4.09 3.03 -2.17
C ARG A 46 -2.62 3.30 -2.48
N CYS A 47 -2.09 2.74 -3.57
CA CYS A 47 -0.70 2.99 -3.98
C CYS A 47 -0.48 4.46 -4.33
N LEU A 48 -1.47 5.11 -4.95
CA LEU A 48 -1.45 6.55 -5.21
C LEU A 48 -1.31 7.37 -3.92
N GLY A 49 -1.79 6.86 -2.78
CA GLY A 49 -1.52 7.44 -1.46
C GLY A 49 -0.16 7.04 -0.89
N ILE A 50 0.16 5.73 -0.91
CA ILE A 50 1.37 5.17 -0.27
C ILE A 50 2.64 5.85 -0.79
N TYR A 51 2.81 5.97 -2.11
CA TYR A 51 4.05 6.50 -2.68
C TYR A 51 4.35 7.96 -2.28
N PRO A 52 3.43 8.92 -2.46
CA PRO A 52 3.68 10.28 -1.96
C PRO A 52 3.80 10.33 -0.43
N GLY A 53 3.10 9.47 0.30
CA GLY A 53 3.26 9.34 1.76
C GLY A 53 4.70 8.95 2.14
N ILE A 54 5.25 7.91 1.51
CA ILE A 54 6.63 7.46 1.73
C ILE A 54 7.60 8.60 1.42
N LEU A 55 7.46 9.24 0.25
CA LEU A 55 8.33 10.35 -0.16
C LEU A 55 8.32 11.48 0.86
N LEU A 56 7.13 11.88 1.35
CA LEU A 56 7.02 12.91 2.37
C LEU A 56 7.61 12.46 3.70
N GLY A 57 7.39 11.21 4.13
CA GLY A 57 7.95 10.67 5.37
C GLY A 57 9.48 10.67 5.34
N LEU A 58 10.08 10.25 4.22
CA LEU A 58 11.52 10.30 4.01
C LEU A 58 12.04 11.75 4.03
N TYR A 59 11.37 12.67 3.34
CA TYR A 59 11.73 14.09 3.31
C TYR A 59 11.71 14.71 4.72
N VAL A 60 10.63 14.51 5.48
CA VAL A 60 10.49 15.04 6.85
C VAL A 60 11.56 14.47 7.77
N ALA A 61 11.83 13.16 7.67
CA ALA A 61 12.86 12.52 8.46
C ALA A 61 14.27 13.06 8.14
N ASN A 62 14.56 13.29 6.86
CA ASN A 62 15.85 13.83 6.42
C ASN A 62 16.04 15.32 6.75
N ALA A 63 14.95 16.09 6.78
CA ALA A 63 14.95 17.50 7.20
C ALA A 63 15.18 17.69 8.71
N GLY A 64 15.38 16.61 9.48
CA GLY A 64 15.58 16.68 10.93
C GLY A 64 14.30 16.98 11.72
N HIS A 65 13.14 17.05 11.06
CA HIS A 65 11.83 17.32 11.68
C HIS A 65 11.21 16.07 12.32
N PHE A 66 12.06 15.18 12.85
CA PHE A 66 11.70 13.89 13.40
C PHE A 66 11.91 13.94 14.93
N GLY A 67 10.82 14.07 15.68
CA GLY A 67 10.84 14.15 17.16
C GLY A 67 10.55 12.82 17.86
N ALA A 68 10.35 12.85 19.18
CA ALA A 68 10.00 11.65 19.96
C ALA A 68 8.70 10.97 19.46
N ASN A 69 7.75 11.75 18.93
CA ASN A 69 6.41 11.29 18.55
C ASN A 69 6.34 10.46 17.27
N SER A 70 7.41 10.40 16.47
CA SER A 70 7.35 9.67 15.20
C SER A 70 7.23 8.15 15.36
N LEU A 71 7.49 7.57 16.55
CA LEU A 71 7.21 6.15 16.81
C LEU A 71 5.71 5.93 16.92
N LEU A 72 5.00 6.86 17.56
CA LEU A 72 3.55 6.87 17.61
C LEU A 72 2.97 7.01 16.19
N VAL A 73 3.54 7.88 15.35
CA VAL A 73 3.14 8.01 13.95
C VAL A 73 3.32 6.68 13.20
N VAL A 74 4.50 6.05 13.32
CA VAL A 74 4.79 4.74 12.72
C VAL A 74 3.80 3.67 13.19
N ALA A 75 3.39 3.71 14.46
CA ALA A 75 2.44 2.75 15.02
C ALA A 75 0.98 3.03 14.63
N VAL A 76 0.56 4.29 14.56
CA VAL A 76 -0.87 4.66 14.43
C VAL A 76 -1.28 4.88 12.98
N PHE A 77 -0.43 5.48 12.16
CA PHE A 77 -0.81 5.86 10.79
C PHE A 77 -1.11 4.68 9.84
N PRO A 78 -0.56 3.47 10.05
CA PRO A 78 -1.01 2.31 9.29
C PRO A 78 -2.42 1.81 9.68
N LEU A 79 -2.93 2.12 10.89
CA LEU A 79 -4.22 1.61 11.40
C LEU A 79 -5.40 1.92 10.47
N PRO A 80 -5.59 3.16 9.97
CA PRO A 80 -6.72 3.47 9.09
C PRO A 80 -6.72 2.64 7.80
N ALA A 81 -5.56 2.35 7.22
CA ALA A 81 -5.46 1.54 6.00
C ALA A 81 -5.80 0.06 6.28
N LEU A 82 -5.35 -0.46 7.43
CA LEU A 82 -5.72 -1.81 7.89
C LEU A 82 -7.23 -1.91 8.13
N LEU A 83 -7.83 -0.93 8.83
CA LEU A 83 -9.27 -0.90 9.10
C LEU A 83 -10.10 -0.80 7.82
N ASP A 84 -9.73 0.12 6.89
CA ASP A 84 -10.39 0.23 5.58
C ASP A 84 -10.29 -1.09 4.79
N TRP A 85 -9.11 -1.74 4.81
CA TRP A 85 -8.93 -3.04 4.17
C TRP A 85 -9.82 -4.10 4.81
N THR A 86 -9.81 -4.25 6.13
CA THR A 86 -10.61 -5.23 6.87
C THR A 86 -12.10 -5.04 6.58
N LEU A 87 -12.61 -3.81 6.67
CA LEU A 87 -14.01 -3.52 6.40
C LEU A 87 -14.41 -3.82 4.95
N THR A 88 -13.54 -3.50 3.98
CA THR A 88 -13.83 -3.72 2.56
C THR A 88 -13.50 -5.12 2.05
N THR A 89 -12.99 -5.99 2.94
CA THR A 89 -12.70 -7.40 2.68
C THR A 89 -13.76 -8.29 3.31
N TYR A 90 -14.12 -8.04 4.57
CA TYR A 90 -15.03 -8.90 5.36
C TYR A 90 -16.49 -8.45 5.36
N THR A 91 -16.82 -7.37 4.64
CA THR A 91 -18.20 -6.90 4.53
C THR A 91 -18.58 -6.64 3.07
N LYS A 92 -19.87 -6.42 2.81
CA LYS A 92 -20.37 -6.02 1.48
C LYS A 92 -19.96 -4.59 1.07
N ARG A 93 -19.28 -3.84 1.94
CA ARG A 93 -18.89 -2.45 1.69
C ARG A 93 -17.78 -2.38 0.65
N ARG A 94 -18.03 -1.65 -0.44
CA ARG A 94 -17.01 -1.40 -1.47
C ARG A 94 -15.99 -0.32 -1.10
N GLY A 95 -16.25 0.53 -0.09
CA GLY A 95 -15.37 1.65 0.28
C GLY A 95 -15.25 2.74 -0.80
N TYR A 96 -14.51 3.81 -0.49
CA TYR A 96 -14.32 4.96 -1.40
C TYR A 96 -12.84 5.15 -1.75
N ASN A 97 -12.54 5.45 -3.01
CA ASN A 97 -11.16 5.61 -3.47
C ASN A 97 -10.44 6.79 -2.79
N VAL A 98 -11.15 7.86 -2.45
CA VAL A 98 -10.57 8.99 -1.69
C VAL A 98 -10.12 8.56 -0.29
N VAL A 99 -10.91 7.72 0.39
CA VAL A 99 -10.57 7.16 1.71
C VAL A 99 -9.36 6.25 1.59
N ARG A 100 -9.32 5.38 0.56
CA ARG A 100 -8.17 4.50 0.28
C ARG A 100 -6.88 5.27 0.01
N THR A 101 -6.99 6.39 -0.71
CA THR A 101 -5.86 7.26 -1.00
C THR A 101 -5.36 7.95 0.26
N ALA A 102 -6.27 8.53 1.06
CA ALA A 102 -5.92 9.20 2.30
C ALA A 102 -5.29 8.24 3.33
N THR A 103 -5.92 7.09 3.55
CA THR A 103 -5.39 6.04 4.44
C THR A 103 -4.09 5.43 3.91
N GLY A 104 -3.98 5.23 2.59
CA GLY A 104 -2.73 4.83 1.93
C GLY A 104 -1.60 5.86 2.12
N PHE A 105 -1.92 7.15 2.08
CA PHE A 105 -0.96 8.22 2.36
C PHE A 105 -0.46 8.19 3.79
N LEU A 106 -1.34 8.04 4.78
CA LEU A 106 -0.94 7.88 6.18
C LEU A 106 -0.04 6.65 6.35
N LEU A 107 -0.43 5.50 5.80
CA LEU A 107 0.35 4.28 5.79
C LEU A 107 1.75 4.52 5.21
N GLY A 108 1.82 5.13 4.02
CA GLY A 108 3.08 5.47 3.37
C GLY A 108 3.96 6.41 4.18
N TYR A 109 3.37 7.44 4.80
CA TYR A 109 4.09 8.35 5.67
C TYR A 109 4.68 7.65 6.90
N GLY A 110 3.90 6.76 7.53
CA GLY A 110 4.38 5.88 8.59
C GLY A 110 5.53 4.98 8.14
N TYR A 111 5.45 4.40 6.93
CA TYR A 111 6.54 3.62 6.35
C TYR A 111 7.80 4.43 6.10
N GLY A 112 7.70 5.63 5.51
CA GLY A 112 8.85 6.51 5.26
C GLY A 112 9.60 6.84 6.55
N LEU A 113 8.87 7.26 7.60
CA LEU A 113 9.46 7.52 8.92
C LEU A 113 10.03 6.25 9.56
N GLY A 114 9.34 5.12 9.43
CA GLY A 114 9.73 3.84 9.98
C GLY A 114 11.04 3.33 9.37
N LEU A 115 11.20 3.45 8.05
CA LEU A 115 12.42 3.07 7.34
C LEU A 115 13.63 3.85 7.86
N VAL A 116 13.52 5.16 8.00
CA VAL A 116 14.61 6.00 8.50
C VAL A 116 14.94 5.64 9.96
N ARG A 117 13.94 5.42 10.81
CA ARG A 117 14.16 4.97 12.19
C ARG A 117 14.87 3.63 12.27
N LEU A 118 14.39 2.66 11.50
CA LEU A 118 14.88 1.30 11.56
C LEU A 118 16.33 1.24 11.07
N PHE A 119 16.62 1.83 9.91
CA PHE A 119 17.91 1.68 9.26
C PHE A 119 18.95 2.73 9.65
N LEU A 120 18.56 4.00 9.87
CA LEU A 120 19.53 5.06 10.21
C LEU A 120 19.66 5.30 11.71
N LYS A 121 18.64 4.96 12.50
CA LYS A 121 18.65 5.14 13.97
C LYS A 121 18.68 3.81 14.74
N ALA A 122 18.65 2.67 14.05
CA ALA A 122 18.65 1.34 14.65
C ALA A 122 17.56 1.14 15.73
N ASP A 123 16.41 1.81 15.58
CA ASP A 123 15.33 1.75 16.56
C ASP A 123 14.53 0.44 16.40
N SER A 124 14.88 -0.56 17.21
CA SER A 124 14.24 -1.89 17.21
C SER A 124 12.76 -1.87 17.58
N ARG A 125 12.25 -0.78 18.17
CA ARG A 125 10.82 -0.65 18.49
C ARG A 125 9.97 -0.62 17.22
N VAL A 126 10.51 -0.09 16.12
CA VAL A 126 9.86 -0.11 14.80
C VAL A 126 9.66 -1.55 14.32
N PHE A 127 10.63 -2.43 14.57
CA PHE A 127 10.50 -3.84 14.25
C PHE A 127 9.36 -4.51 15.05
N GLY A 128 9.25 -4.18 16.34
CA GLY A 128 8.14 -4.63 17.18
C GLY A 128 6.77 -4.19 16.65
N VAL A 129 6.64 -2.93 16.21
CA VAL A 129 5.42 -2.44 15.54
C VAL A 129 5.15 -3.26 14.27
N GLY A 130 6.17 -3.49 13.43
CA GLY A 130 6.05 -4.30 12.22
C GLY A 130 5.55 -5.72 12.49
N ILE A 131 6.11 -6.40 13.49
CA ILE A 131 5.66 -7.73 13.93
C ILE A 131 4.19 -7.69 14.36
N ALA A 132 3.80 -6.71 15.18
CA ALA A 132 2.42 -6.60 15.65
C ALA A 132 1.43 -6.48 14.47
N TYR A 133 1.73 -5.64 13.49
CA TYR A 133 0.92 -5.54 12.26
C TYR A 133 0.92 -6.83 11.45
N ALA A 134 2.05 -7.51 11.32
CA ALA A 134 2.14 -8.77 10.60
C ALA A 134 1.28 -9.87 11.25
N VAL A 135 1.30 -9.96 12.58
CA VAL A 135 0.46 -10.89 13.34
C VAL A 135 -1.02 -10.58 13.14
N VAL A 136 -1.44 -9.33 13.29
CA VAL A 136 -2.85 -8.93 13.11
C VAL A 136 -3.31 -9.20 11.68
N ALA A 137 -2.50 -8.82 10.67
CA ALA A 137 -2.83 -9.09 9.28
C ALA A 137 -2.89 -10.60 8.98
N GLY A 138 -1.96 -11.39 9.53
CA GLY A 138 -1.94 -12.84 9.40
C GLY A 138 -3.16 -13.51 10.03
N MET A 139 -3.56 -13.08 11.23
CA MET A 139 -4.78 -13.55 11.87
C MET A 139 -6.03 -13.22 11.05
N LEU A 140 -6.13 -11.98 10.53
CA LEU A 140 -7.23 -11.59 9.66
C LEU A 140 -7.29 -12.48 8.42
N LEU A 141 -6.18 -12.63 7.71
CA LEU A 141 -6.09 -13.48 6.50
C LEU A 141 -6.46 -14.94 6.79
N TYR A 142 -6.04 -15.48 7.94
CA TYR A 142 -6.38 -16.83 8.36
C TYR A 142 -7.91 -16.98 8.56
N VAL A 143 -8.53 -16.04 9.27
CA VAL A 143 -10.00 -16.01 9.43
C VAL A 143 -10.71 -15.88 8.08
N GLY A 144 -10.19 -15.05 7.18
CA GLY A 144 -10.75 -14.90 5.84
C GLY A 144 -10.67 -16.14 4.96
N LYS A 145 -9.67 -16.98 5.17
CA LYS A 145 -9.56 -18.28 4.47
C LYS A 145 -10.57 -19.30 4.98
N ILE A 146 -10.93 -19.27 6.26
CA ILE A 146 -11.92 -20.18 6.84
C ILE A 146 -13.35 -19.84 6.37
N ASN A 147 -13.62 -18.56 6.14
CA ASN A 147 -14.97 -18.07 5.84
C ASN A 147 -15.32 -18.02 4.34
N ASN A 148 -14.40 -18.38 3.44
CA ASN A 148 -14.58 -18.47 1.99
C ASN A 148 -14.44 -19.91 1.51
#